data_AF-A0A953QVT9-F1
#
_entry.id   AF-A0A953QVT9-F1
#
_cell.length_a   1.000
_cell.length_b   1.000
_cell.length_c   1.000
_cell.angle_alpha   90.00
_cell.angle_beta   90.00
_cell.angle_gamma   90.00
#
_symmetry.space_group_name_H-M   'P 1'
#
loop_
_entity.id
_entity.type
_entity.pdbx_description
1 polymer ?
#
loop_
_entity_poly.entity_id
_entity_poly.type
_entity_poly.pdbx_seq_one_letter_code
_entity_poly.pdbx_strand_id
1 'polypeptide(L)'
;MHEPIRDNLEDYLRGPAGRIPQEFGAHLEACEECAGELKGLETQARMLRSLKAGQEVEPRAGFYARVMERIEERAQASIWAILLRPRIGRRLAVASAVLALLLAGYLVSTEPGDQSLASAPSVVLTDTPAPVVASQSIPQQEIPQPEIQRDTPQQQHERDAVLVNLASFRQ
;
A
#
# COMPACT_ATOMS: atom_id res chain seq x y z
N MET A 1 -18.05 -23.59 10.51
CA MET A 1 -17.73 -23.87 9.09
C MET A 1 -18.69 -23.07 8.20
N HIS A 2 -18.75 -21.74 8.37
CA HIS A 2 -19.68 -20.84 7.65
C HIS A 2 -19.01 -20.03 6.53
N GLU A 3 -17.74 -20.34 6.26
CA GLU A 3 -16.87 -19.64 5.32
C GLU A 3 -17.45 -19.58 3.90
N PRO A 4 -18.02 -20.67 3.34
CA PRO A 4 -18.61 -20.62 2.00
C PRO A 4 -19.74 -19.59 1.88
N ILE A 5 -20.52 -19.41 2.95
CA ILE A 5 -21.59 -18.42 2.97
C ILE A 5 -21.01 -17.01 3.02
N ARG A 6 -20.05 -16.77 3.92
CA ARG A 6 -19.45 -15.43 4.10
C ARG A 6 -18.79 -14.91 2.82
N ASP A 7 -18.11 -15.78 2.10
CA ASP A 7 -17.34 -15.39 0.91
C ASP A 7 -18.23 -15.14 -0.31
N ASN A 8 -19.40 -15.80 -0.39
CA ASN A 8 -20.25 -15.76 -1.58
C ASN A 8 -21.60 -15.04 -1.36
N LEU A 9 -21.85 -14.53 -0.15
CA LEU A 9 -23.11 -13.86 0.19
C LEU A 9 -23.40 -12.65 -0.69
N GLU A 10 -22.40 -11.80 -0.92
CA GLU A 10 -22.58 -10.58 -1.72
C GLU A 10 -22.91 -10.92 -3.17
N ASP A 11 -22.20 -11.88 -3.75
CA ASP A 11 -22.43 -12.34 -5.11
C ASP A 11 -23.80 -13.01 -5.28
N TYR A 12 -24.23 -13.78 -4.29
CA TYR A 12 -25.58 -14.35 -4.24
C TYR A 12 -26.65 -13.24 -4.20
N LEU A 13 -26.50 -12.27 -3.29
CA LEU A 13 -27.48 -11.19 -3.11
C LEU A 13 -27.50 -10.20 -4.28
N ARG A 14 -26.41 -10.07 -5.05
CA ARG A 14 -26.32 -9.23 -6.26
C ARG A 14 -27.31 -9.66 -7.34
N GLY A 15 -27.70 -10.94 -7.35
CA GLY A 15 -28.68 -11.51 -8.27
C GLY A 15 -28.06 -12.50 -9.27
N PRO A 16 -28.82 -12.94 -10.29
CA PRO A 16 -28.53 -14.14 -11.09
C PRO A 16 -27.25 -14.09 -11.95
N ALA A 17 -26.48 -13.01 -11.91
CA ALA A 17 -25.20 -12.88 -12.60
C ALA A 17 -24.01 -13.42 -11.78
N GLY A 18 -24.19 -13.66 -10.47
CA GLY A 18 -23.17 -14.24 -9.61
C GLY A 18 -23.00 -15.74 -9.88
N ARG A 19 -21.77 -16.21 -10.12
CA ARG A 19 -21.46 -17.63 -10.10
C ARG A 19 -21.38 -18.08 -8.65
N ILE A 20 -22.37 -18.83 -8.19
CA ILE A 20 -22.42 -19.33 -6.82
C ILE A 20 -21.79 -20.73 -6.79
N PRO A 21 -20.77 -20.99 -5.94
CA PRO A 21 -20.19 -22.32 -5.78
C PRO A 21 -21.20 -23.35 -5.26
N GLN A 22 -21.04 -24.62 -5.64
CA GLN A 22 -21.93 -25.70 -5.18
C GLN A 22 -21.89 -25.88 -3.66
N GLU A 23 -20.74 -25.62 -3.04
CA GLU A 23 -20.52 -25.70 -1.60
C GLU A 23 -21.42 -24.75 -0.80
N PHE A 24 -21.78 -23.60 -1.38
CA PHE A 24 -22.71 -22.65 -0.78
C PHE A 24 -24.10 -23.28 -0.60
N GLY A 25 -24.62 -23.93 -1.65
CA GLY A 25 -25.90 -24.62 -1.62
C GLY A 25 -25.90 -25.81 -0.65
N ALA A 26 -24.84 -26.63 -0.70
CA ALA A 26 -24.69 -27.77 0.20
C ALA A 26 -24.65 -27.36 1.69
N HIS A 27 -24.00 -26.23 2.01
CA HIS A 27 -23.97 -25.72 3.37
C HIS A 27 -25.34 -25.18 3.82
N LEU A 28 -26.08 -24.49 2.96
CA LEU A 28 -27.43 -24.01 3.28
C LEU A 28 -28.41 -25.15 3.55
N GLU A 29 -28.26 -26.29 2.88
CA GLU A 29 -29.05 -27.49 3.15
C GLU A 29 -28.68 -28.14 4.49
N ALA A 30 -27.40 -28.05 4.89
CA ALA A 30 -26.91 -28.64 6.13
C ALA A 30 -27.09 -27.75 7.38
N CYS A 31 -27.25 -26.43 7.21
CA CYS A 31 -27.23 -25.46 8.30
C CYS A 31 -28.45 -24.52 8.28
N GLU A 32 -29.44 -24.82 9.12
CA GLU A 32 -30.68 -24.03 9.24
C GLU A 32 -30.45 -22.58 9.69
N GLU A 33 -29.44 -22.34 10.53
CA GLU A 33 -29.07 -21.00 11.01
C GLU A 33 -28.68 -20.09 9.83
N CYS A 34 -27.74 -20.54 8.99
CA CYS A 34 -27.34 -19.79 7.80
C CYS A 34 -28.49 -19.59 6.81
N ALA A 35 -29.35 -20.59 6.64
CA ALA A 35 -30.53 -20.46 5.80
C ALA A 35 -31.54 -19.44 6.35
N GLY A 36 -31.68 -19.34 7.67
CA GLY A 36 -32.50 -18.34 8.36
C GLY A 36 -31.95 -16.92 8.17
N GLU A 37 -30.66 -16.73 8.40
CA GLU A 37 -29.99 -15.43 8.22
C GLU A 37 -30.07 -14.95 6.76
N LEU A 38 -29.82 -15.86 5.80
CA LEU A 38 -29.87 -15.53 4.37
C LEU A 38 -31.26 -15.04 3.96
N LYS A 39 -32.35 -15.66 4.43
CA LYS A 39 -33.72 -15.19 4.18
C LYS A 39 -33.96 -13.77 4.71
N GLY A 40 -33.38 -13.45 5.88
CA GLY A 40 -33.42 -12.10 6.44
C GLY A 40 -32.73 -11.09 5.52
N LEU A 41 -31.53 -11.44 5.05
CA LEU A 41 -30.73 -10.60 4.15
C LEU A 41 -31.38 -10.43 2.77
N GLU A 42 -31.97 -11.49 2.21
CA GLU A 42 -32.74 -11.41 0.96
C GLU A 42 -33.93 -10.46 1.07
N THR A 43 -34.62 -10.49 2.21
CA THR A 43 -35.75 -9.62 2.51
C THR A 43 -35.29 -8.16 2.56
N GLN A 44 -34.21 -7.88 3.27
CA GLN A 44 -33.61 -6.54 3.33
C GLN A 44 -33.14 -6.08 1.96
N ALA A 45 -32.44 -6.93 1.20
CA ALA A 45 -31.98 -6.62 -0.15
C ALA A 45 -33.16 -6.31 -1.09
N ARG A 46 -34.29 -7.02 -0.95
CA ARG A 46 -35.52 -6.73 -1.71
C ARG A 46 -36.11 -5.37 -1.34
N MET A 47 -36.16 -5.02 -0.06
CA MET A 47 -36.62 -3.70 0.39
C MET A 47 -35.71 -2.58 -0.13
N LEU A 48 -34.39 -2.75 -0.08
CA LEU A 48 -33.45 -1.77 -0.62
C LEU A 48 -33.60 -1.62 -2.14
N ARG A 49 -33.80 -2.74 -2.85
CA ARG A 49 -34.06 -2.72 -4.30
C ARG A 49 -35.39 -2.04 -4.65
N SER A 50 -36.41 -2.10 -3.81
CA SER A 50 -37.67 -1.39 -4.07
C SER A 50 -37.55 0.13 -3.89
N LEU A 51 -36.52 0.60 -3.17
CA LEU A 51 -36.21 2.03 -3.08
C LEU A 51 -35.39 2.53 -4.28
N LYS A 52 -34.81 1.63 -5.08
CA LYS A 52 -34.08 2.01 -6.30
C LYS A 52 -35.07 2.63 -7.29
N ALA A 53 -34.70 3.79 -7.83
CA ALA A 53 -35.47 4.38 -8.92
C ALA A 53 -35.57 3.39 -10.09
N GLY A 54 -36.76 3.25 -10.68
CA GLY A 54 -37.01 2.30 -11.77
C GLY A 54 -36.27 2.60 -13.07
N GLN A 55 -35.55 3.73 -13.13
CA GLN A 55 -34.73 4.15 -14.25
C GLN A 55 -33.35 4.56 -13.73
N GLU A 56 -32.34 4.48 -14.58
CA GLU A 56 -31.00 4.98 -14.27
C GLU A 56 -31.08 6.51 -14.15
N VAL A 57 -31.06 7.01 -12.91
CA VAL A 57 -31.16 8.44 -12.62
C VAL A 57 -29.76 9.03 -12.68
N GLU A 58 -29.50 9.79 -13.74
CA GLU A 58 -28.27 10.57 -13.82
C GLU A 58 -28.33 11.78 -12.88
N PRO A 59 -27.28 12.04 -12.09
CA PRO A 59 -27.26 13.22 -11.24
C PRO A 59 -27.31 14.49 -12.09
N ARG A 60 -28.03 15.51 -11.61
CA ARG A 60 -28.11 16.82 -12.29
C ARG A 60 -26.70 17.41 -12.48
N ALA A 61 -26.51 18.14 -13.58
CA ALA A 61 -25.27 18.88 -13.82
C ALA A 61 -24.86 19.73 -12.59
N GLY A 62 -23.56 19.71 -12.29
CA GLY A 62 -23.00 20.38 -11.11
C GLY A 62 -23.25 19.67 -9.77
N PHE A 63 -23.90 18.50 -9.73
CA PHE A 63 -24.02 17.70 -8.51
C PHE A 63 -22.65 17.37 -7.91
N TYR A 64 -21.72 16.89 -8.75
CA TYR A 64 -20.36 16.56 -8.29
C TYR A 64 -19.64 17.80 -7.74
N ALA A 65 -19.74 18.94 -8.41
CA ALA A 65 -19.16 20.20 -7.92
C ALA A 65 -19.68 20.57 -6.53
N ARG A 66 -21.00 20.48 -6.29
CA ARG A 66 -21.61 20.76 -4.97
C ARG A 66 -21.20 19.75 -3.90
N VAL A 67 -21.02 18.48 -4.27
CA VAL A 67 -20.55 17.43 -3.35
C VAL A 67 -19.10 17.70 -2.96
N MET A 68 -18.24 18.00 -3.94
CA MET A 68 -16.84 18.32 -3.70
C MET A 68 -16.68 19.58 -2.85
N GLU A 69 -17.39 20.65 -3.17
CA GLU A 69 -17.43 21.87 -2.38
C GLU A 69 -17.81 21.57 -0.92
N ARG A 70 -18.86 20.76 -0.69
CA ARG A 70 -19.26 20.37 0.67
C ARG A 70 -18.22 19.51 1.40
N ILE A 71 -17.54 18.62 0.68
CA ILE A 71 -16.48 17.79 1.25
C ILE A 71 -15.31 18.68 1.66
N GLU A 72 -14.91 19.62 0.82
CA GLU A 72 -13.81 20.55 1.08
C GLU A 72 -14.13 21.47 2.27
N GLU A 73 -15.34 22.03 2.34
CA GLU A 73 -15.82 22.81 3.48
C GLU A 73 -15.71 22.03 4.80
N ARG A 74 -16.08 20.75 4.80
CA ARG A 74 -16.01 19.89 5.99
C ARG A 74 -14.61 19.35 6.27
N ALA A 75 -13.79 19.11 5.25
CA ALA A 75 -12.45 18.58 5.38
C ALA A 75 -11.52 19.54 6.15
N GLN A 76 -11.76 20.85 6.03
CA GLN A 76 -11.06 21.88 6.81
C GLN A 76 -11.35 21.80 8.32
N ALA A 77 -12.45 21.14 8.73
CA ALA A 77 -12.77 20.89 10.12
C ALA A 77 -12.25 19.53 10.64
N SER A 78 -11.44 18.80 9.87
CA SER A 78 -10.94 17.49 10.29
C SER A 78 -9.83 17.59 11.35
N ILE A 79 -9.65 16.51 12.12
CA ILE A 79 -8.66 16.37 13.19
C ILE A 79 -7.24 16.71 12.71
N TRP A 80 -6.95 16.51 11.41
CA TRP A 80 -5.68 16.90 10.78
C TRP A 80 -5.47 18.42 10.75
N ALA A 81 -6.52 19.21 10.56
CA ALA A 81 -6.43 20.67 10.63
C ALA A 81 -6.12 21.18 12.04
N ILE A 82 -6.48 20.42 13.09
CA ILE A 82 -6.10 20.73 14.49
C ILE A 82 -4.62 20.44 14.72
N LEU A 83 -4.09 19.34 14.17
CA LEU A 83 -2.66 19.01 14.25
C LEU A 83 -1.80 20.02 13.46
N LEU A 84 -2.30 20.48 12.31
CA LEU A 84 -1.67 21.48 11.45
C LEU A 84 -1.93 22.94 11.89
N ARG A 85 -2.64 23.17 13.01
CA ARG A 85 -2.77 24.53 13.55
C ARG A 85 -1.36 25.09 13.86
N PRO A 86 -1.09 26.35 13.52
CA PRO A 86 0.27 26.93 13.56
C PRO A 86 0.92 26.86 14.96
N ARG A 87 0.13 26.82 16.03
CA ARG A 87 0.67 26.69 17.40
C ARG A 87 1.07 25.27 17.79
N ILE A 88 0.35 24.24 17.34
CA ILE A 88 0.66 22.84 17.66
C ILE A 88 1.75 22.35 16.73
N GLY A 89 1.65 22.65 15.42
CA GLY A 89 2.69 22.34 14.44
C GLY A 89 4.05 22.91 14.83
N ARG A 90 4.11 24.17 15.30
CA ARG A 90 5.39 24.76 15.77
C ARG A 90 5.96 24.04 16.99
N ARG A 91 5.12 23.65 17.95
CA ARG A 91 5.59 22.91 19.14
C ARG A 91 6.08 21.51 18.75
N LEU A 92 5.39 20.83 17.83
CA LEU A 92 5.78 19.53 17.32
C LEU A 92 7.11 19.59 16.54
N ALA A 93 7.26 20.60 15.68
CA ALA A 93 8.50 20.82 14.92
C ALA A 93 9.70 21.15 15.83
N VAL A 94 9.49 21.95 16.88
CA VAL A 94 10.55 22.21 17.87
C VAL A 94 10.88 20.94 18.65
N ALA A 95 9.88 20.16 19.06
CA ALA A 95 10.10 18.90 19.77
C ALA A 95 10.87 17.88 18.91
N SER A 96 10.53 17.73 17.63
CA SER A 96 11.26 16.84 16.72
C SER A 96 12.68 17.34 16.43
N ALA A 97 12.89 18.66 16.30
CA ALA A 97 14.23 19.23 16.15
C ALA A 97 15.10 19.01 17.39
N VAL A 98 14.54 19.21 18.60
CA VAL A 98 15.25 18.92 19.85
C VAL A 98 15.60 17.45 19.95
N LEU A 99 14.66 16.56 19.62
CA LEU A 99 14.90 15.12 19.61
C LEU A 99 16.01 14.73 18.61
N ALA A 100 16.00 15.31 17.41
CA ALA A 100 17.02 15.08 16.40
C ALA A 100 18.41 15.57 16.87
N LEU A 101 18.47 16.73 17.55
CA LEU A 101 19.70 17.25 18.14
C LEU A 101 20.22 16.34 19.26
N LEU A 102 19.33 15.85 20.13
CA LEU A 102 19.68 14.89 21.17
C LEU A 102 20.19 13.59 20.58
N LEU A 103 19.56 13.08 19.52
CA LEU A 103 19.97 11.86 18.84
C LEU A 103 21.32 12.05 18.11
N ALA A 104 21.52 13.18 17.45
CA ALA A 104 22.80 13.52 16.83
C ALA A 104 23.92 13.66 17.89
N GLY A 105 23.64 14.35 19.00
CA GLY A 105 24.57 14.46 20.12
C GLY A 105 24.88 13.12 20.78
N TYR A 106 23.87 12.25 20.89
CA TYR A 106 24.04 10.89 21.35
C TYR A 106 24.96 10.10 20.42
N LEU A 107 24.70 10.09 19.10
CA LEU A 107 25.56 9.42 18.12
C LEU A 107 27.02 9.86 18.24
N VAL A 108 27.26 11.18 18.24
CA VAL A 108 28.61 11.75 18.35
C VAL A 108 29.28 11.38 19.68
N SER A 109 28.52 11.35 20.78
CA SER A 109 29.07 11.01 22.10
C SER A 109 29.32 9.50 22.27
N THR A 110 28.59 8.68 21.53
CA THR A 110 28.75 7.22 21.56
C THR A 110 29.74 6.68 20.54
N GLU A 111 30.28 7.53 19.66
CA GLU A 111 31.40 7.16 18.82
C GLU A 111 32.59 6.87 19.74
N PRO A 112 33.02 5.58 19.87
CA PRO A 112 34.23 5.28 20.61
C PRO A 112 35.35 5.98 19.85
N GLY A 113 36.04 6.91 20.50
CA GLY A 113 37.20 7.53 19.92
C GLY A 113 38.27 6.47 19.67
N ASP A 114 38.26 5.87 18.48
CA ASP A 114 39.41 5.14 17.94
C ASP A 114 40.49 6.16 17.55
N GLN A 115 40.96 6.90 18.56
CA GLN A 115 42.23 7.63 18.53
C GLN A 115 43.38 6.73 19.01
N SER A 116 43.28 5.42 18.80
CA SER A 116 44.31 4.43 19.11
C SER A 116 44.81 3.67 17.88
N LEU A 117 44.92 4.34 16.72
CA LEU A 117 45.65 3.78 15.56
C LEU A 117 46.66 4.76 14.93
N ALA A 118 46.92 5.93 15.53
CA ALA A 118 47.95 6.87 15.07
C ALA A 118 49.35 6.59 15.65
N SER A 119 49.64 5.36 16.07
CA SER A 119 51.00 4.92 16.43
C SER A 119 51.14 3.41 16.26
N ALA A 120 51.07 2.95 15.01
CA ALA A 120 51.71 1.71 14.61
C ALA A 120 52.66 2.05 13.45
N PRO A 121 53.99 1.97 13.65
CA PRO A 121 54.93 2.18 12.57
C PRO A 121 54.72 1.07 11.53
N SER A 122 54.71 1.46 10.27
CA SER A 122 54.78 0.59 9.10
C SER A 122 55.91 -0.43 9.25
N VAL A 123 55.58 -1.69 9.50
CA VAL A 123 56.46 -2.81 9.18
C VAL A 123 55.88 -3.50 7.96
N VAL A 124 56.37 -3.04 6.82
CA VAL A 124 56.38 -3.80 5.57
C VAL A 124 57.18 -5.07 5.84
N LEU A 125 56.49 -6.21 5.93
CA LEU A 125 57.11 -7.54 5.86
C LEU A 125 56.64 -8.17 4.55
N THR A 126 57.37 -7.84 3.49
CA THR A 126 57.51 -8.71 2.32
C THR A 126 58.32 -9.92 2.76
N ASP A 127 57.67 -11.06 2.97
CA ASP A 127 58.35 -12.33 2.72
C ASP A 127 57.32 -13.35 2.23
N THR A 128 57.47 -13.70 0.96
CA THR A 128 56.68 -14.74 0.29
C THR A 128 57.66 -15.80 -0.18
N PRO A 129 57.53 -17.02 0.32
CA PRO A 129 57.80 -18.18 -0.50
C PRO A 129 56.49 -18.97 -0.70
N ALA A 130 55.99 -18.96 -1.94
CA ALA A 130 55.17 -20.07 -2.47
C ALA A 130 56.06 -21.32 -2.59
N PRO A 131 55.57 -22.59 -2.68
CA PRO A 131 54.26 -23.08 -3.16
C PRO A 131 53.61 -24.13 -2.21
N VAL A 132 52.38 -24.63 -2.39
CA VAL A 132 52.01 -25.80 -3.22
C VAL A 132 50.47 -25.97 -3.18
N VAL A 133 49.96 -26.32 -4.35
CA VAL A 133 48.60 -26.62 -4.81
C VAL A 133 47.79 -27.58 -3.91
N ALA A 134 46.52 -27.26 -3.69
CA ALA A 134 45.44 -28.25 -3.64
C ALA A 134 44.12 -27.62 -4.12
N SER A 135 43.85 -27.76 -5.42
CA SER A 135 42.56 -27.48 -6.03
C SER A 135 41.52 -28.46 -5.49
N GLN A 136 40.48 -27.96 -4.80
CA GLN A 136 39.21 -28.68 -4.66
C GLN A 136 38.04 -27.71 -4.91
N SER A 137 37.08 -28.27 -5.63
CA SER A 137 35.99 -27.68 -6.42
C SER A 137 34.76 -27.25 -5.60
N ILE A 138 34.25 -26.03 -5.89
CA ILE A 138 32.86 -25.58 -6.21
C ILE A 138 31.70 -26.02 -5.26
N PRO A 139 30.67 -25.18 -4.92
CA PRO A 139 30.18 -24.01 -5.66
C PRO A 139 30.02 -22.69 -4.88
N GLN A 140 30.25 -21.59 -5.59
CA GLN A 140 29.70 -20.26 -5.27
C GLN A 140 28.19 -20.26 -5.55
N GLN A 141 27.42 -19.89 -4.53
CA GLN A 141 26.02 -19.52 -4.67
C GLN A 141 25.97 -18.06 -5.10
N GLU A 142 25.63 -17.85 -6.36
CA GLU A 142 25.45 -16.55 -7.00
C GLU A 142 24.18 -15.89 -6.47
N ILE A 143 24.33 -14.81 -5.69
CA ILE A 143 23.23 -13.94 -5.30
C ILE A 143 23.10 -12.89 -6.41
N PRO A 144 21.94 -12.79 -7.12
CA PRO A 144 21.77 -11.83 -8.20
C PRO A 144 21.86 -10.39 -7.68
N GLN A 145 22.73 -9.59 -8.28
CA GLN A 145 22.72 -8.14 -8.11
C GLN A 145 21.45 -7.55 -8.74
N PRO A 146 20.80 -6.54 -8.14
CA PRO A 146 19.71 -5.83 -8.80
C PRO A 146 20.27 -5.01 -9.96
N GLU A 147 19.96 -5.45 -11.18
CA GLU A 147 20.18 -4.71 -12.41
C GLU A 147 19.45 -3.37 -12.33
N ILE A 148 20.20 -2.27 -12.31
CA ILE A 148 19.65 -0.93 -12.54
C ILE A 148 19.24 -0.90 -14.01
N GLN A 149 17.95 -1.19 -14.23
CA GLN A 149 17.31 -1.20 -15.54
C GLN A 149 17.35 0.21 -16.11
N ARG A 150 18.30 0.46 -17.02
CA ARG A 150 18.33 1.66 -17.84
C ARG A 150 17.14 1.60 -18.80
N ASP A 151 16.22 2.54 -18.65
CA ASP A 151 15.06 2.70 -19.51
C ASP A 151 15.47 2.75 -20.99
N THR A 152 14.95 1.80 -21.76
CA THR A 152 15.13 1.71 -23.21
C THR A 152 14.26 2.79 -23.87
N PRO A 153 14.73 3.50 -24.92
CA PRO A 153 14.00 4.62 -25.57
C PRO A 153 12.60 4.26 -26.11
N GLN A 154 12.30 2.97 -26.25
CA GLN A 154 11.02 2.45 -26.74
C GLN A 154 9.90 2.55 -25.69
N GLN A 155 10.23 2.41 -24.40
CA GLN A 155 9.26 2.47 -23.30
C GLN A 155 8.83 3.92 -22.99
N GLN A 156 9.66 4.88 -23.37
CA GLN A 156 9.37 6.31 -23.26
C GLN A 156 8.39 6.76 -24.36
N HIS A 157 8.48 6.19 -25.57
CA HIS A 157 7.53 6.45 -26.65
C HIS A 157 6.10 5.97 -26.34
N GLU A 158 5.95 4.84 -25.64
CA GLU A 158 4.63 4.36 -25.21
C GLU A 158 4.01 5.27 -24.14
N ARG A 159 4.82 5.82 -23.23
CA ARG A 159 4.34 6.78 -22.22
C ARG A 159 3.87 8.09 -22.85
N ASP A 160 4.59 8.60 -23.83
CA ASP A 160 4.21 9.84 -24.53
C ASP A 160 2.94 9.65 -25.38
N ALA A 161 2.73 8.48 -25.98
CA ALA A 161 1.49 8.18 -26.72
C ALA A 161 0.25 8.12 -25.81
N VAL A 162 0.39 7.62 -24.57
CA VAL A 162 -0.71 7.58 -23.58
C VAL A 162 -1.06 8.98 -23.08
N LEU A 163 -0.08 9.86 -22.91
CA LEU A 163 -0.31 11.24 -22.47
C LEU A 163 -1.03 12.09 -23.53
N VAL A 164 -0.77 11.86 -24.82
CA VAL A 164 -1.45 12.57 -25.92
C VAL A 164 -2.92 12.15 -26.03
N ASN A 165 -3.25 10.88 -25.75
CA ASN A 165 -4.63 10.37 -25.85
C ASN A 165 -5.54 10.82 -24.69
N LEU A 166 -4.96 11.23 -23.54
CA LEU A 166 -5.72 11.81 -22.43
C LEU A 166 -6.08 13.29 -22.67
N ALA A 167 -5.33 13.99 -23.53
CA ALA A 167 -5.59 15.39 -23.86
C ALA A 167 -6.71 15.56 -24.90
N SER A 168 -7.02 14.53 -25.70
CA SER A 168 -8.04 14.59 -26.76
C SER A 168 -9.46 14.23 -26.29
N PHE A 169 -9.65 13.74 -25.06
CA PHE A 169 -10.98 13.40 -24.50
C PHE A 169 -11.68 14.58 -23.80
N ARG A 170 -11.50 15.79 -24.34
CA ARG A 170 -12.30 16.97 -24.01
C ARG A 170 -12.90 17.55 -25.30
N GLN A 171 -13.96 16.93 -25.78
CA GLN A 171 -14.99 17.60 -26.59
C GLN A 171 -16.31 16.83 -26.50
#